data_AF-A0A970TSM3-F1
#
_entry.id   AF-A0A970TSM3-F1
#
_cell.length_a   1.000
_cell.length_b   1.000
_cell.length_c   1.000
_cell.angle_alpha   90.00
_cell.angle_beta   90.00
_cell.angle_gamma   90.00
#
_symmetry.space_group_name_H-M   'P 1'
#
loop_
_entity.id
_entity.type
_entity.pdbx_description
1 polymer ?
#
loop_
_entity_poly.entity_id
_entity_poly.type
_entity_poly.pdbx_seq_one_letter_code
_entity_poly.pdbx_strand_id
1 'polypeptide(L)' 'MVGGIFHGAYEDPESQEDQELINCVKHAMEEWNQAEKFFESVSEPDLIDYAIYRIEASKKRYMYLLKKAKEKGVKVDCC' A
#
# COMPACT_ATOMS: atom_id res chain seq x y z
N MET A 1 -19.92 0.37 44.78
CA MET A 1 -20.27 -1.02 44.39
C MET A 1 -21.56 -0.90 43.61
N VAL A 2 -21.74 -1.27 42.35
CA VAL A 2 -21.15 -2.13 41.32
C VAL A 2 -21.70 -1.56 40.00
N GLY A 3 -21.14 -1.72 38.81
CA GLY A 3 -20.00 -2.48 38.36
C GLY A 3 -19.55 -1.89 37.02
N GLY A 4 -18.30 -2.20 36.67
CA GLY A 4 -17.75 -1.83 35.38
C GLY A 4 -18.53 -2.47 34.24
N ILE A 5 -18.69 -1.72 33.17
CA ILE A 5 -18.84 -2.28 31.84
C ILE A 5 -17.62 -1.80 31.09
N PHE A 6 -16.57 -2.63 31.12
CA PHE A 6 -15.52 -2.57 30.12
C PHE A 6 -16.21 -2.78 28.77
N HIS A 7 -16.47 -1.69 28.05
CA HIS A 7 -16.70 -1.72 26.61
C HIS A 7 -15.36 -2.14 25.99
N GLY A 8 -15.11 -3.45 25.95
CA GLY A 8 -14.10 -4.01 25.07
C GLY A 8 -14.55 -3.71 23.65
N ALA A 9 -13.83 -2.83 22.97
CA ALA A 9 -13.97 -2.59 21.55
C ALA A 9 -13.67 -3.91 20.82
N TYR A 10 -14.72 -4.64 20.45
CA TYR A 10 -14.61 -5.66 19.41
C TYR A 10 -14.54 -4.90 18.09
N GLU A 11 -13.34 -4.54 17.68
CA GLU A 11 -13.08 -4.15 16.29
C GLU A 11 -13.35 -5.37 15.42
N ASP A 12 -14.21 -5.21 14.42
CA ASP A 12 -14.50 -6.25 13.45
C ASP A 12 -13.21 -6.57 12.67
N PRO A 13 -12.69 -7.81 12.71
CA PRO A 13 -11.45 -8.17 12.02
C PRO A 13 -11.53 -7.94 10.50
N GLU A 14 -12.73 -7.95 9.90
CA GLU A 14 -12.94 -7.63 8.49
C GLU A 14 -12.55 -6.17 8.20
N SER A 15 -12.86 -5.25 9.11
CA SER A 15 -12.53 -3.84 8.97
C SER A 15 -11.02 -3.56 9.09
N GLN A 16 -10.31 -4.32 9.93
CA GLN A 16 -8.87 -4.14 10.13
C GLN A 16 -8.09 -4.60 8.89
N GLU A 17 -8.42 -5.78 8.35
CA GLU A 17 -7.77 -6.29 7.13
C GLU A 17 -7.96 -5.35 5.92
N ASP A 18 -9.13 -4.71 5.83
CA ASP A 18 -9.43 -3.78 4.75
C ASP A 18 -8.64 -2.48 4.89
N GLN A 19 -8.48 -1.97 6.12
CA GLN A 19 -7.61 -0.83 6.40
C GLN A 19 -6.15 -1.15 6.11
N GLU A 20 -5.68 -2.34 6.48
CA GLU A 20 -4.33 -2.81 6.16
C GLU A 20 -4.12 -2.90 4.64
N LEU A 21 -5.12 -3.39 3.89
CA LEU A 21 -5.07 -3.44 2.44
C LEU A 21 -5.01 -2.05 1.81
N ILE A 22 -5.83 -1.11 2.29
CA ILE A 22 -5.80 0.30 1.86
C ILE A 22 -4.41 0.90 2.12
N ASN A 23 -3.84 0.68 3.31
CA ASN A 23 -2.51 1.15 3.65
C ASN A 23 -1.44 0.54 2.74
N CYS A 24 -1.51 -0.76 2.45
CA CYS A 24 -0.60 -1.41 1.51
C CYS A 24 -0.68 -0.79 0.12
N VAL A 25 -1.88 -0.47 -0.37
CA VAL A 25 -2.07 0.17 -1.69
C VAL A 25 -1.42 1.55 -1.70
N LYS A 26 -1.66 2.37 -0.67
CA LYS A 26 -1.05 3.71 -0.54
C LYS A 26 0.47 3.65 -0.47
N HIS A 27 1.02 2.71 0.31
CA HIS A 27 2.46 2.50 0.38
C HIS A 27 3.05 2.07 -0.95
N ALA A 28 2.41 1.16 -1.69
CA ALA A 28 2.89 0.74 -3.00
C ALA A 28 2.85 1.87 -4.04
N MET A 29 1.86 2.76 -3.97
CA MET A 29 1.81 3.98 -4.80
C MET A 29 2.95 4.94 -4.47
N GLU A 30 3.21 5.18 -3.19
CA GLU A 30 4.32 6.03 -2.74
C GLU A 30 5.68 5.44 -3.16
N GLU A 31 5.88 4.13 -2.98
CA GLU A 31 7.09 3.45 -3.45
C GLU A 31 7.29 3.58 -4.97
N TRP A 32 6.20 3.47 -5.75
CA TRP A 32 6.28 3.65 -7.19
C TRP A 32 6.69 5.09 -7.55
N ASN A 33 6.06 6.10 -6.95
CA ASN A 33 6.45 7.50 -7.13
C ASN A 33 7.92 7.76 -6.73
N GLN A 34 8.39 7.12 -5.66
CA GLN A 34 9.79 7.22 -5.23
C GLN A 34 10.75 6.53 -6.20
N ALA A 35 10.35 5.40 -6.79
CA ALA A 35 11.14 4.71 -7.80
C ALA A 35 11.27 5.55 -9.08
N GLU A 36 10.20 6.23 -9.51
CA GLU A 36 10.24 7.16 -10.65
C GLU A 36 11.17 8.34 -10.37
N LYS A 37 11.03 9.01 -9.21
CA LYS A 37 11.94 10.09 -8.79
C LYS A 37 13.39 9.61 -8.71
N PHE A 38 13.62 8.38 -8.23
CA PHE A 38 14.97 7.82 -8.17
C PHE A 38 15.55 7.68 -9.58
N PHE A 39 14.79 7.11 -10.51
CA PHE A 39 15.21 6.95 -11.91
C PHE A 39 15.55 8.29 -12.56
N GLU A 40 14.73 9.32 -12.34
CA GLU A 40 15.00 10.68 -12.83
C GLU A 40 16.27 11.30 -12.24
N SER A 41 16.62 10.96 -11.00
CA SER A 41 17.80 11.48 -10.31
C SER A 41 19.10 10.73 -10.61
N VAL A 42 19.02 9.49 -11.11
CA VAL A 42 20.19 8.61 -11.22
C VAL A 42 21.01 8.96 -12.46
N SER A 43 22.29 9.22 -12.26
CA SER A 43 23.26 9.46 -13.35
C SER A 43 24.28 8.33 -13.51
N GLU A 44 24.39 7.46 -12.50
CA GLU A 44 25.30 6.33 -12.49
C GLU A 44 24.77 5.20 -13.39
N PRO A 45 25.50 4.79 -14.45
CA PRO A 45 25.04 3.78 -15.41
C PRO A 45 24.65 2.45 -14.76
N ASP A 46 25.43 1.99 -13.77
CA ASP A 46 25.21 0.71 -13.09
C ASP A 46 23.94 0.71 -12.21
N LEU A 47 23.39 1.89 -11.91
CA LEU A 47 22.17 2.04 -11.12
C LEU A 47 20.92 2.25 -11.97
N ILE A 48 21.05 2.48 -13.28
CA ILE A 48 19.92 2.67 -14.19
C ILE A 48 19.07 1.39 -14.25
N ASP A 49 19.71 0.23 -14.46
CA ASP A 49 18.97 -1.05 -14.52
C ASP A 49 18.27 -1.34 -13.19
N TYR A 50 18.91 -1.01 -12.07
CA TYR A 50 18.30 -1.12 -10.75
C TYR A 50 17.11 -0.17 -10.57
N ALA A 51 17.19 1.05 -11.10
CA ALA A 51 16.10 2.01 -11.09
C ALA A 51 14.89 1.52 -11.90
N ILE A 52 15.13 0.99 -13.11
CA ILE A 52 14.10 0.41 -13.98
C ILE A 52 13.42 -0.75 -13.26
N TYR A 53 14.21 -1.68 -12.70
CA TYR A 53 13.69 -2.82 -11.95
C TYR A 53 12.79 -2.38 -10.78
N ARG A 54 13.19 -1.33 -10.05
CA ARG A 54 12.36 -0.80 -8.95
C ARG A 54 11.04 -0.21 -9.43
N ILE A 55 11.03 0.52 -10.54
CA ILE A 55 9.77 1.03 -11.13
C ILE A 55 8.86 -0.14 -11.50
N GLU A 56 9.37 -1.14 -12.20
CA GLU A 56 8.57 -2.28 -12.63
C GLU A 56 8.02 -3.09 -11.45
N ALA A 57 8.86 -3.35 -10.44
CA ALA A 57 8.48 -4.10 -9.25
C ALA A 57 7.40 -3.37 -8.43
N SER A 58 7.59 -2.07 -8.16
CA SER A 58 6.63 -1.26 -7.39
C SER A 58 5.30 -1.09 -8.12
N LYS A 59 5.33 -0.79 -9.42
CA LYS A 59 4.12 -0.71 -10.26
C LYS A 59 3.35 -2.02 -10.30
N LYS A 60 4.04 -3.16 -10.45
CA LYS A 60 3.40 -4.48 -10.47
C LYS A 60 2.76 -4.82 -9.11
N ARG A 61 3.43 -4.49 -8.01
CA ARG A 61 2.89 -4.63 -6.65
C ARG A 61 1.64 -3.77 -6.45
N TYR A 62 1.68 -2.51 -6.86
CA TYR A 62 0.53 -1.60 -6.78
C TYR A 62 -0.68 -2.14 -7.54
N MET A 63 -0.50 -2.56 -8.80
CA MET A 63 -1.57 -3.14 -9.62
C MET A 63 -2.16 -4.42 -8.99
N TYR A 64 -1.32 -5.29 -8.42
CA TYR A 64 -1.78 -6.48 -7.71
C TYR A 64 -2.66 -6.13 -6.51
N LEU A 65 -2.25 -5.15 -5.70
CA LEU A 65 -3.01 -4.73 -4.52
C LEU A 65 -4.33 -4.05 -4.89
N LEU A 66 -4.37 -3.25 -5.95
CA LEU A 66 -5.62 -2.69 -6.48
C LEU A 66 -6.60 -3.78 -6.93
N LYS A 67 -6.10 -4.82 -7.61
CA LYS A 67 -6.92 -5.98 -8.00
C LYS A 67 -7.50 -6.66 -6.76
N LYS A 68 -6.68 -6.89 -5.73
CA LYS A 68 -7.11 -7.49 -4.46
C LYS A 68 -8.16 -6.65 -3.73
N ALA A 69 -7.98 -5.32 -3.68
CA ALA A 69 -8.95 -4.40 -3.08
C ALA A 69 -10.30 -4.44 -3.82
N LYS A 70 -10.26 -4.46 -5.15
CA LYS A 70 -11.47 -4.59 -5.98
C LYS A 70 -12.19 -5.93 -5.74
N GLU A 71 -11.46 -7.03 -5.62
CA GLU A 71 -12.02 -8.36 -5.34
C GLU A 71 -12.70 -8.42 -3.96
N LYS A 72 -12.16 -7.72 -2.97
CA LYS A 72 -12.78 -7.57 -1.64
C LYS A 72 -13.91 -6.53 -1.59
N GLY A 73 -14.11 -5.72 -2.64
CA GLY A 73 -15.09 -4.63 -2.63
C GLY A 73 -14.64 -3.39 -1.84
N VAL A 74 -13.37 -3.31 -1.47
CA VAL A 74 -12.78 -2.19 -0.73
C VAL A 74 -12.54 -1.02 -1.66
N LYS A 75 -13.07 0.15 -1.31
CA LYS A 75 -12.80 1.39 -2.04
C LYS A 75 -11.49 1.99 -1.53
N VAL A 76 -10.51 2.09 -2.42
CA VAL A 76 -9.29 2.85 -2.16
C VAL A 76 -9.50 4.24 -2.72
N ASP A 77 -9.65 5.23 -1.84
CA ASP A 77 -9.65 6.63 -2.24
C ASP A 77 -8.24 7.01 -2.70
N CYS A 78 -8.08 7.13 -4.01
CA CYS A 78 -6.89 7.64 -4.64
C CYS A 78 -7.00 9.18 -4.54
N CYS A 79 -6.23 9.80 -3.66
CA CYS A 79 -6.18 11.26 -3.52
C CYS A 79 -5.80 11.96 -4.83
#